data_AF-A0A9X5XJJ0-F1
#
_entry.id   AF-A0A9X5XJJ0-F1
#
_cell.length_a   1.000
_cell.length_b   1.000
_cell.length_c   1.000
_cell.angle_alpha   90.00
_cell.angle_beta   90.00
_cell.angle_gamma   90.00
#
_symmetry.space_group_name_H-M   'P 1'
#
loop_
_entity.id
_entity.type
_entity.pdbx_description
1 polymer ?
#
loop_
_entity_poly.entity_id
_entity_poly.type
_entity_poly.pdbx_seq_one_letter_code
_entity_poly.pdbx_strand_id
1 'polypeptide(L)'
;NYHRVLDLIGCYVMIVVLSCAFFFKDPPKNWWPSDIDPLTYGGNSKTSAALAKNPPAVKQYTPKEAIRTGVLPLMWITLVMTAGVSIFGISFQVDFAKEVGFGPLVAASSMGIMAVINGIGRAVVGWLSDTWGRKLTLVFVIVVLGLAQFGVIWA
;
A
#
# COMPACT_ATOMS: atom_id res chain seq x y z
N ASN A 1 -29.39 -15.43 -7.09
CA ASN A 1 -29.11 -14.48 -8.19
C ASN A 1 -27.81 -13.69 -7.94
N TYR A 2 -26.79 -14.32 -7.34
CA TYR A 2 -25.56 -13.63 -6.92
C TYR A 2 -24.62 -13.33 -8.09
N HIS A 3 -24.59 -14.18 -9.12
CA HIS A 3 -23.78 -13.97 -10.33
C HIS A 3 -24.07 -12.61 -10.98
N ARG A 4 -25.35 -12.27 -11.16
CA ARG A 4 -25.74 -10.99 -11.78
C ARG A 4 -25.29 -9.76 -10.96
N VAL A 5 -25.31 -9.87 -9.63
CA VAL A 5 -24.83 -8.81 -8.74
C VAL A 5 -23.31 -8.70 -8.82
N LEU A 6 -22.60 -9.83 -8.80
CA LEU A 6 -21.14 -9.85 -8.96
C LEU A 6 -20.72 -9.29 -10.33
N ASP A 7 -21.41 -9.65 -11.41
CA ASP A 7 -21.12 -9.18 -12.77
C ASP A 7 -21.29 -7.66 -12.87
N LEU A 8 -22.36 -7.11 -12.28
CA LEU A 8 -22.60 -5.66 -12.24
C LEU A 8 -21.52 -4.93 -11.44
N ILE A 9 -21.12 -5.48 -10.28
CA ILE A 9 -20.02 -4.92 -9.48
C ILE A 9 -18.71 -4.97 -10.27
N GLY A 10 -18.43 -6.09 -10.95
CA GLY A 10 -17.24 -6.23 -11.80
C GLY A 10 -17.19 -5.20 -12.92
N CYS A 11 -18.31 -5.01 -13.63
CA CYS A 11 -18.42 -4.00 -14.68
C CYS A 11 -18.23 -2.58 -14.14
N TYR A 12 -18.84 -2.26 -13.00
CA TYR A 12 -18.68 -0.98 -12.31
C TYR A 12 -17.20 -0.73 -11.96
N VAL A 13 -16.53 -1.69 -11.31
CA VAL A 13 -15.12 -1.57 -10.95
C VAL A 13 -14.24 -1.37 -12.20
N MET A 14 -14.51 -2.11 -13.27
CA MET A 14 -13.77 -1.98 -14.54
C MET A 14 -13.89 -0.56 -15.12
N ILE A 15 -15.09 0.01 -15.17
CA ILE A 15 -15.32 1.36 -15.69
C ILE A 15 -14.57 2.40 -14.85
N VAL A 16 -14.66 2.29 -13.52
CA VAL A 16 -13.98 3.22 -12.61
C VAL A 16 -12.46 3.14 -12.78
N VAL A 17 -11.89 1.93 -12.81
CA VAL A 17 -10.44 1.73 -12.96
C VAL A 17 -9.94 2.27 -14.31
N LEU A 18 -10.66 1.98 -15.41
CA LEU A 18 -10.29 2.50 -16.73
C LEU A 18 -10.36 4.03 -16.77
N SER A 19 -11.40 4.62 -16.18
CA SER A 19 -11.54 6.08 -16.09
C SER A 19 -10.37 6.71 -15.33
N CYS A 20 -9.96 6.11 -14.20
CA CYS A 20 -8.78 6.56 -13.46
C CYS A 20 -7.48 6.37 -14.26
N ALA A 21 -7.33 5.28 -15.01
CA ALA A 21 -6.15 5.01 -15.82
C ALA A 21 -5.92 6.10 -16.90
N PHE A 22 -6.99 6.63 -17.50
CA PHE A 22 -6.89 7.73 -18.47
C PHE A 22 -6.29 9.02 -17.89
N PHE A 23 -6.35 9.23 -16.56
CA PHE A 23 -5.73 10.39 -15.91
C PHE A 23 -4.22 10.21 -15.66
N PHE A 24 -3.70 8.98 -15.65
CA PHE A 24 -2.27 8.73 -15.44
C PHE A 24 -1.51 8.88 -16.74
N LYS A 25 -0.63 9.89 -16.80
CA LYS A 25 0.31 10.09 -17.91
C LYS A 25 1.70 9.64 -17.46
N ASP A 26 2.25 8.63 -18.13
CA ASP A 26 3.60 8.17 -17.83
C ASP A 26 4.62 9.29 -18.10
N PRO A 27 5.49 9.63 -17.14
CA PRO A 27 6.58 10.56 -17.40
C PRO A 27 7.56 9.92 -18.40
N PRO A 28 8.16 10.71 -19.31
CA PRO A 28 9.11 10.17 -20.29
C PRO A 28 10.35 9.56 -19.62
N LYS A 29 10.98 8.59 -20.29
CA LYS A 29 12.24 8.00 -19.80
C LYS A 29 13.30 9.11 -19.64
N ASN A 30 13.95 9.15 -18.46
CA ASN A 30 14.92 10.18 -18.08
C ASN A 30 14.32 11.60 -17.99
N TRP A 31 13.08 11.76 -17.50
CA TRP A 31 12.46 13.06 -17.28
C TRP A 31 13.16 13.84 -16.15
N TRP A 32 14.30 14.43 -16.49
CA TRP A 32 14.97 15.48 -15.74
C TRP A 32 15.84 16.28 -16.72
N PRO A 33 15.64 17.60 -16.88
CA PRO A 33 16.48 18.40 -17.79
C PRO A 33 17.93 18.40 -17.33
N SER A 34 18.86 18.20 -18.25
CA SER A 34 20.31 18.12 -18.00
C SER A 34 20.86 19.37 -17.28
N ASP A 35 20.20 20.51 -17.46
CA ASP A 35 20.64 21.82 -16.99
C ASP A 35 20.04 22.21 -15.63
N ILE A 36 19.18 21.37 -15.06
CA ILE A 36 18.48 21.64 -13.81
C ILE A 36 19.05 20.72 -12.73
N ASP A 37 19.72 21.28 -11.72
CA ASP A 37 20.16 20.49 -10.58
C ASP A 37 18.94 20.10 -9.70
N PRO A 38 18.67 18.80 -9.49
CA PRO A 38 17.54 18.30 -8.71
C PRO A 38 17.48 18.80 -7.27
N LEU A 39 18.59 19.31 -6.74
CA LEU A 39 18.65 19.88 -5.40
C LEU A 39 18.25 21.36 -5.33
N THR A 40 18.32 22.10 -6.44
CA THR A 40 18.13 23.57 -6.45
C THR A 40 16.81 24.02 -7.08
N TYR A 41 16.22 23.24 -8.01
CA TYR A 41 14.99 23.65 -8.71
C TYR A 41 13.68 23.20 -8.03
N GLY A 42 13.78 22.52 -6.89
CA GLY A 42 12.66 22.19 -6.03
C GLY A 42 12.35 23.31 -5.04
N GLY A 43 11.87 24.47 -5.53
CA GLY A 43 11.43 25.62 -4.71
C GLY A 43 10.19 25.36 -3.85
N ASN A 44 9.96 24.13 -3.39
CA ASN A 44 8.94 23.78 -2.43
C ASN A 44 9.59 22.89 -1.35
N SER A 45 9.72 23.42 -0.14
CA SER A 45 10.42 22.80 1.01
C SER A 45 10.09 21.31 1.25
N LYS A 46 8.91 20.85 0.82
CA LYS A 46 8.46 19.46 0.93
C LYS A 46 9.21 18.51 0.00
N THR A 47 9.52 18.91 -1.24
CA THR A 47 10.18 18.05 -2.23
C THR A 47 11.65 17.84 -1.88
N SER A 48 12.33 18.90 -1.42
CA SER A 48 13.73 18.86 -0.96
C SER A 48 13.89 18.02 0.32
N ALA A 49 12.95 18.13 1.27
CA ALA A 49 12.96 17.27 2.47
C ALA A 49 12.70 15.78 2.16
N ALA A 50 11.81 15.49 1.20
CA ALA A 50 11.53 14.13 0.75
C ALA A 50 12.73 13.51 0.02
N LEU A 51 13.39 14.27 -0.86
CA LEU A 51 14.60 13.84 -1.58
C LEU A 51 15.81 13.64 -0.66
N ALA A 52 15.94 14.46 0.41
CA ALA A 52 16.99 14.28 1.42
C ALA A 52 16.81 12.98 2.23
N LYS A 53 15.57 12.57 2.51
CA LYS A 53 15.27 11.33 3.24
C LYS A 53 15.17 10.09 2.35
N ASN A 54 14.81 10.27 1.08
CA ASN A 54 14.70 9.22 0.08
C ASN A 54 15.61 9.57 -1.11
N PRO A 55 16.94 9.38 -0.97
CA PRO A 55 17.85 9.72 -2.05
C PRO A 55 17.50 8.94 -3.33
N PRO A 56 17.64 9.58 -4.50
CA PRO A 56 17.37 8.92 -5.78
C PRO A 56 18.28 7.70 -5.94
N ALA A 57 17.77 6.70 -6.67
CA ALA A 57 18.51 5.46 -6.89
C ALA A 57 19.87 5.76 -7.54
N VAL A 58 20.95 5.31 -6.90
CA VAL A 58 22.35 5.52 -7.37
C VAL A 58 22.56 4.94 -8.77
N LYS A 59 21.81 3.89 -9.13
CA LYS A 59 21.80 3.26 -10.44
C LYS A 59 20.45 2.58 -10.67
N GLN A 60 20.00 2.54 -11.92
CA GLN A 60 18.92 1.64 -12.33
C GLN A 60 19.49 0.21 -12.40
N TYR A 61 19.07 -0.66 -11.49
CA TYR A 61 19.50 -2.07 -11.47
C TYR A 61 18.67 -2.91 -12.44
N THR A 62 19.33 -3.81 -13.17
CA THR A 62 18.63 -4.90 -13.86
C THR A 62 18.08 -5.91 -12.84
N PRO A 63 17.03 -6.71 -13.17
CA PRO A 63 16.46 -7.68 -12.23
C PRO A 63 17.50 -8.65 -11.64
N LYS A 64 18.46 -9.08 -12.46
CA LYS A 64 19.55 -9.99 -12.04
C LYS A 64 20.56 -9.30 -11.11
N GLU A 65 20.87 -8.03 -11.35
CA GLU A 65 21.71 -7.23 -10.44
C GLU A 65 20.96 -6.97 -9.13
N ALA A 66 19.66 -6.66 -9.18
CA ALA A 66 18.83 -6.39 -8.00
C ALA A 66 18.73 -7.60 -7.06
N ILE A 67 18.55 -8.82 -7.59
CA ILE A 67 18.55 -10.05 -6.77
C ILE A 67 19.91 -10.24 -6.08
N ARG A 68 21.01 -10.00 -6.80
CA ARG A 68 22.37 -10.14 -6.28
C ARG A 68 22.72 -9.13 -5.18
N THR A 69 21.99 -8.02 -5.05
CA THR A 69 22.19 -7.08 -3.94
C THR A 69 21.79 -7.65 -2.57
N GLY A 70 21.03 -8.75 -2.52
CA GLY A 70 20.53 -9.36 -1.28
C GLY A 70 19.38 -8.60 -0.61
N VAL A 71 19.17 -7.32 -0.95
CA VAL A 71 18.07 -6.49 -0.42
C VAL A 71 16.73 -6.85 -1.05
N LEU A 72 16.70 -7.19 -2.35
CA LEU A 72 15.46 -7.54 -3.04
C LEU A 72 14.78 -8.79 -2.45
N PRO A 73 15.49 -9.91 -2.17
CA PRO A 73 14.89 -11.06 -1.46
C PRO A 73 14.35 -10.69 -0.06
N LEU A 74 15.05 -9.85 0.70
CA LEU A 74 14.58 -9.41 2.02
C LEU A 74 13.29 -8.59 1.94
N MET A 75 13.19 -7.68 0.96
CA MET A 75 11.96 -6.96 0.68
C MET A 75 10.82 -7.90 0.30
N TRP A 76 11.12 -8.93 -0.50
CA TRP A 76 10.13 -9.92 -0.92
C TRP A 76 9.60 -10.73 0.27
N ILE A 77 10.48 -11.22 1.15
CA ILE A 77 10.08 -11.92 2.39
C ILE A 77 9.21 -11.02 3.26
N THR A 78 9.62 -9.76 3.44
CA THR A 78 8.86 -8.78 4.23
C THR A 78 7.46 -8.56 3.65
N LEU A 79 7.37 -8.44 2.32
CA LEU A 79 6.10 -8.30 1.62
C LEU A 79 5.22 -9.55 1.82
N VAL A 80 5.79 -10.75 1.69
CA VAL A 80 5.04 -12.00 1.90
C VAL A 80 4.53 -12.12 3.33
N MET A 81 5.35 -11.81 4.34
CA MET A 81 4.93 -11.87 5.74
C MET A 81 3.82 -10.86 6.04
N THR A 82 3.97 -9.62 5.60
CA THR A 82 2.95 -8.57 5.82
C THR A 82 1.67 -8.82 5.03
N ALA A 83 1.77 -9.30 3.80
CA ALA A 83 0.62 -9.72 3.00
C ALA A 83 -0.10 -10.92 3.64
N GLY A 84 0.65 -11.89 4.19
CA GLY A 84 0.09 -13.02 4.92
C GLY A 84 -0.78 -12.59 6.09
N VAL A 85 -0.25 -11.74 6.98
CA VAL A 85 -1.01 -11.18 8.11
C VAL A 85 -2.28 -10.46 7.62
N SER A 86 -2.19 -9.67 6.56
CA SER A 86 -3.34 -8.96 6.00
C SER A 86 -4.39 -9.91 5.42
N ILE A 87 -4.00 -10.95 4.68
CA ILE A 87 -4.93 -11.89 4.02
C ILE A 87 -5.64 -12.74 5.07
N PHE A 88 -4.94 -13.22 6.10
CA PHE A 88 -5.55 -13.99 7.19
C PHE A 88 -6.53 -13.13 7.98
N GLY A 89 -6.17 -11.88 8.30
CA GLY A 89 -7.06 -10.95 8.98
C GLY A 89 -8.37 -10.73 8.21
N ILE A 90 -8.29 -10.53 6.89
CA ILE A 90 -9.48 -10.32 6.05
C ILE A 90 -10.32 -11.60 5.91
N SER A 91 -9.65 -12.75 5.73
CA SER A 91 -10.33 -14.03 5.49
C SER A 91 -11.15 -14.50 6.68
N PHE A 92 -10.63 -14.33 7.91
CA PHE A 92 -11.28 -14.86 9.12
C PHE A 92 -12.16 -13.85 9.86
N GLN A 93 -12.10 -12.55 9.54
CA GLN A 93 -12.85 -11.53 10.28
C GLN A 93 -14.37 -11.76 10.28
N VAL A 94 -14.95 -12.14 9.14
CA VAL A 94 -16.40 -12.35 9.02
C VAL A 94 -16.84 -13.55 9.85
N ASP A 95 -16.08 -14.63 9.80
CA ASP A 95 -16.42 -15.85 10.51
C ASP A 95 -16.24 -15.67 12.02
N PHE A 96 -15.18 -14.99 12.46
CA PHE A 96 -15.02 -14.55 13.85
C PHE A 96 -16.20 -13.70 14.33
N ALA A 97 -16.64 -12.71 13.53
CA ALA A 97 -17.78 -11.87 13.90
C ALA A 97 -19.07 -12.69 14.08
N LYS A 98 -19.31 -13.70 13.22
CA LYS A 98 -20.46 -14.59 13.35
C LYS A 98 -20.37 -15.49 14.58
N GLU A 99 -19.18 -16.03 14.89
CA GLU A 99 -18.95 -16.89 16.06
C GLU A 99 -19.17 -16.13 17.37
N VAL A 100 -18.78 -14.86 17.44
CA VAL A 100 -19.02 -13.97 18.58
C VAL A 100 -20.51 -13.60 18.73
N GLY A 101 -21.36 -13.99 17.77
CA GLY A 101 -22.82 -13.78 17.81
C GLY A 101 -23.28 -12.47 17.19
N PHE A 102 -22.43 -11.77 16.44
CA PHE A 102 -22.88 -10.60 15.69
C PHE A 102 -23.82 -11.00 14.55
N GLY A 103 -24.87 -10.21 14.36
CA GLY A 103 -25.83 -10.42 13.28
C GLY A 103 -25.17 -10.29 11.89
N PRO A 104 -25.70 -10.96 10.84
CA PRO A 104 -25.13 -10.95 9.49
C PRO A 104 -24.93 -9.54 8.91
N LEU A 105 -25.83 -8.61 9.23
CA LEU A 105 -25.73 -7.22 8.79
C LEU A 105 -24.51 -6.51 9.41
N VAL A 106 -24.25 -6.75 10.70
CA VAL A 106 -23.11 -6.16 11.42
C VAL A 106 -21.80 -6.70 10.85
N ALA A 107 -21.71 -8.02 10.64
CA ALA A 107 -20.55 -8.66 10.03
C ALA A 107 -20.29 -8.20 8.57
N ALA A 108 -21.35 -7.97 7.78
CA ALA A 108 -21.21 -7.43 6.43
C ALA A 108 -20.78 -5.95 6.44
N SER A 109 -21.33 -5.15 7.36
CA SER A 109 -21.00 -3.73 7.49
C SER A 109 -19.56 -3.51 7.97
N SER A 110 -19.04 -4.36 8.86
CA SER A 110 -17.65 -4.28 9.33
C SER A 110 -16.64 -4.51 8.20
N MET A 111 -16.93 -5.44 7.28
CA MET A 111 -16.13 -5.64 6.08
C MET A 111 -16.13 -4.42 5.15
N GLY A 112 -17.28 -3.77 4.99
CA GLY A 112 -17.39 -2.53 4.22
C GLY A 112 -16.53 -1.42 4.82
N ILE A 113 -16.58 -1.25 6.15
CA ILE A 113 -15.74 -0.29 6.87
C ILE A 113 -14.25 -0.66 6.73
N MET A 114 -13.90 -1.93 6.85
CA MET A 114 -12.52 -2.38 6.69
C MET A 114 -11.98 -2.07 5.29
N ALA A 115 -12.79 -2.23 4.24
CA ALA A 115 -12.38 -1.89 2.88
C ALA A 115 -12.03 -0.40 2.74
N VAL A 116 -12.84 0.48 3.33
CA VAL A 116 -12.57 1.93 3.34
C VAL A 116 -11.29 2.25 4.13
N ILE A 117 -11.13 1.66 5.31
CA ILE A 117 -9.92 1.84 6.13
C ILE A 117 -8.68 1.32 5.40
N ASN A 118 -8.77 0.18 4.71
CA ASN A 118 -7.64 -0.38 3.95
C ASN A 118 -7.23 0.55 2.80
N GLY A 119 -8.19 1.14 2.09
CA GLY A 119 -7.93 2.11 1.03
C GLY A 119 -7.28 3.39 1.56
N ILE A 120 -7.90 4.04 2.56
CA ILE A 120 -7.40 5.30 3.15
C ILE A 120 -6.05 5.09 3.83
N GLY A 121 -5.88 3.98 4.56
CA GLY A 121 -4.64 3.64 5.24
C GLY A 121 -3.44 3.57 4.29
N ARG A 122 -3.63 3.04 3.07
CA ARG A 122 -2.57 3.03 2.04
C ARG A 122 -2.15 4.43 1.61
N ALA A 123 -3.11 5.32 1.41
CA ALA A 123 -2.82 6.71 1.05
C ALA A 123 -2.08 7.44 2.18
N VAL A 124 -2.52 7.27 3.43
CA VAL A 124 -1.88 7.84 4.61
C VAL A 124 -0.46 7.32 4.79
N VAL A 125 -0.25 6.00 4.67
CA VAL A 125 1.09 5.39 4.77
C VAL A 125 2.00 5.84 3.63
N GLY A 126 1.48 6.01 2.42
CA GLY A 126 2.23 6.57 1.29
C GLY A 126 2.72 8.00 1.60
N TRP A 127 1.82 8.86 2.05
CA TRP A 127 2.17 10.22 2.49
C TRP A 127 3.16 10.24 3.66
N LEU A 128 3.00 9.31 4.61
CA LEU A 128 3.92 9.14 5.73
C LEU A 128 5.31 8.66 5.27
N SER A 129 5.36 7.78 4.28
CA SER A 129 6.61 7.31 3.64
C SER A 129 7.37 8.46 2.98
N ASP A 130 6.66 9.39 2.36
CA ASP A 130 7.28 10.55 1.71
C ASP A 130 7.87 11.53 2.73
N THR A 131 7.29 11.62 3.94
CA THR A 131 7.73 12.55 4.99
C THR A 131 8.74 11.96 5.98
N TRP A 132 8.62 10.67 6.34
CA TRP A 132 9.47 9.98 7.32
C TRP A 132 10.61 9.18 6.68
N GLY A 133 10.51 8.87 5.39
CA GLY A 133 11.43 7.99 4.69
C GLY A 133 10.94 6.54 4.65
N ARG A 134 11.21 5.85 3.54
CA ARG A 134 10.67 4.52 3.25
C ARG A 134 10.97 3.47 4.33
N LYS A 135 12.20 3.45 4.84
CA LYS A 135 12.64 2.45 5.84
C LYS A 135 11.91 2.61 7.17
N LEU A 136 11.80 3.84 7.67
CA LEU A 136 11.16 4.10 8.97
C LEU A 136 9.66 3.81 8.91
N THR A 137 9.00 4.22 7.82
CA THR A 137 7.58 3.93 7.61
C THR A 137 7.31 2.43 7.49
N LEU A 138 8.20 1.68 6.82
CA LEU A 138 8.08 0.22 6.74
C LEU A 138 8.22 -0.45 8.11
N VAL A 139 9.20 -0.03 8.94
CA VAL A 139 9.34 -0.54 10.31
C VAL A 139 8.11 -0.19 11.16
N PHE A 140 7.63 1.04 11.08
CA PHE A 140 6.41 1.48 11.78
C PHE A 140 5.20 0.62 11.42
N VAL A 141 4.95 0.40 10.12
CA VAL A 141 3.83 -0.43 9.65
C VAL A 141 3.96 -1.87 10.14
N ILE A 142 5.15 -2.46 10.11
CA ILE A 142 5.37 -3.84 10.61
C ILE A 142 5.12 -3.93 12.11
N VAL A 143 5.60 -2.96 12.90
CA VAL A 143 5.38 -2.92 14.35
C VAL A 143 3.89 -2.79 14.66
N VAL A 144 3.19 -1.87 13.98
CA VAL A 144 1.74 -1.70 14.15
C VAL A 144 0.98 -2.96 13.76
N LEU A 145 1.32 -3.59 12.63
CA LEU A 145 0.74 -4.88 12.21
C LEU A 145 0.94 -5.96 13.27
N GLY A 146 2.15 -6.10 13.81
CA GLY A 146 2.47 -7.08 14.84
C GLY A 146 1.74 -6.82 16.15
N LEU A 147 1.72 -5.57 16.62
CA LEU A 147 1.01 -5.17 17.84
C LEU A 147 -0.51 -5.35 17.72
N ALA A 148 -1.08 -5.07 16.54
CA ALA A 148 -2.50 -5.26 16.28
C ALA A 148 -2.93 -6.73 16.45
N GLN A 149 -2.06 -7.71 16.12
CA GLN A 149 -2.39 -9.13 16.33
C GLN A 149 -2.57 -9.48 17.81
N PHE A 150 -1.77 -8.90 18.71
CA PHE A 150 -1.96 -9.10 20.15
C PHE A 150 -3.29 -8.52 20.64
N GLY A 151 -3.72 -7.40 20.07
CA GLY A 151 -5.04 -6.83 20.35
C GLY A 151 -6.20 -7.75 19.94
N VAL A 152 -6.06 -8.45 18.82
CA VAL A 152 -7.06 -9.43 18.35
C VAL A 152 -7.11 -10.66 19.24
N ILE A 153 -5.98 -11.13 19.76
CA ILE A 153 -5.94 -12.29 20.67
C ILE A 153 -6.67 -12.01 22.00
N TRP A 154 -6.71 -10.74 22.43
CA TRP A 154 -7.27 -10.33 23.71
C TRP A 154 -8.73 -9.87 23.64
N ALA A 155 -9.31 -9.79 22.43
CA ALA A 155 -10.68 -9.34 22.17
C ALA A 155 -11.61 -10.53 21.96
#